data_AF-A0A376B741-F1
#
_entry.id   AF-A0A376B741-F1
#
_cell.length_a   1.000
_cell.length_b   1.000
_cell.length_c   1.000
_cell.angle_alpha   90.00
_cell.angle_beta   90.00
_cell.angle_gamma   90.00
#
_symmetry.space_group_name_H-M   'P 1'
#
loop_
_entity.id
_entity.type
_entity.pdbx_description
1 polymer ?
#
loop_
_entity_poly.entity_id
_entity_poly.type
_entity_poly.pdbx_seq_one_letter_code
_entity_poly.pdbx_strand_id
1 'polypeptide(L)'
;MDAISDPTFFHSKLKHQVSEETPSLLTVILDTNPSVWGFENEESNLLEALKSVIVFLNAHLAFNSANQVAVIAAYSNGVKYLFPRDKTKVSETSNGKDIKTKLNIIDSKMYTQFRKVDEAVLEELYNLFEMEQKLYTDMKNNDNKDSNTKFVKSSLAGALSSSLTYVNRILKENLNLKSRILIVSSGSKNERQSEVFQYIPIMNCIFTASKLKCPIDVVKIGGNPQATFLQQATDATNGVYLHVESTKGLIQYLSTAMFIDPTLRRIIVKPNQGIVDFRTSCFLTGKVVAIGFVCSVCLCVLSVIPSGNRCPACDCEFDEKIIKKMKRKPIGKNGNGGVSTNRINKQAKK
;
A
#
# COMPACT_ATOMS: atom_id res chain seq x y z
N MET A 1 -17.95 -33.06 -5.49
CA MET A 1 -18.19 -31.60 -5.36
C MET A 1 -16.87 -30.95 -5.72
N ASP A 2 -16.51 -31.03 -7.01
CA ASP A 2 -15.23 -30.57 -7.53
C ASP A 2 -15.53 -29.63 -8.68
N ALA A 3 -15.46 -28.34 -8.41
CA ALA A 3 -15.58 -27.27 -9.39
C ALA A 3 -14.87 -26.00 -8.89
N ILE A 4 -13.59 -26.13 -8.52
CA ILE A 4 -12.73 -24.97 -8.21
C ILE A 4 -11.31 -25.28 -8.67
N SER A 5 -11.09 -25.35 -9.98
CA SER A 5 -9.76 -25.17 -10.58
C SER A 5 -9.87 -25.16 -12.11
N ASP A 6 -10.15 -24.00 -12.69
CA ASP A 6 -9.43 -23.49 -13.87
C ASP A 6 -10.06 -22.18 -14.36
N PRO A 7 -9.36 -21.03 -14.31
CA PRO A 7 -9.80 -19.82 -15.02
C PRO A 7 -9.28 -19.77 -16.46
N THR A 8 -8.64 -20.84 -16.97
CA THR A 8 -7.86 -20.82 -18.21
C THR A 8 -8.68 -20.93 -19.51
N PHE A 9 -9.98 -21.26 -19.46
CA PHE A 9 -10.79 -21.42 -20.68
C PHE A 9 -12.20 -20.87 -20.57
N PHE A 10 -12.34 -19.55 -20.36
CA PHE A 10 -13.52 -18.84 -20.85
C PHE A 10 -13.21 -18.19 -22.19
N HIS A 11 -13.31 -18.98 -23.26
CA HIS A 11 -13.51 -18.46 -24.60
C HIS A 11 -14.95 -17.93 -24.70
N SER A 12 -15.26 -16.88 -23.94
CA SER A 12 -16.46 -16.10 -24.23
C SER A 12 -16.19 -15.34 -25.52
N LYS A 13 -17.06 -15.56 -26.52
CA LYS A 13 -17.20 -14.66 -27.67
C LYS A 13 -17.62 -13.28 -27.14
N LEU A 14 -16.70 -12.54 -26.55
CA LEU A 14 -16.88 -11.14 -26.24
C LEU A 14 -16.70 -10.39 -27.56
N LYS A 15 -17.78 -9.75 -28.03
CA LYS A 15 -17.67 -8.56 -28.87
C LYS A 15 -16.80 -7.56 -28.09
N HIS A 16 -15.49 -7.65 -28.21
CA HIS A 16 -14.58 -6.63 -27.73
C HIS A 16 -14.65 -5.48 -28.74
N GLN A 17 -15.69 -4.65 -28.61
CA GLN A 17 -15.44 -3.23 -28.77
C GLN A 17 -14.44 -2.89 -27.65
N VAL A 18 -13.15 -2.93 -27.99
CA VAL A 18 -12.14 -2.22 -27.23
C VAL A 18 -12.59 -0.77 -27.33
N SER A 19 -13.33 -0.28 -26.32
CA SER A 19 -13.60 1.13 -26.20
C SER A 19 -12.27 1.76 -25.78
N GLU A 20 -11.44 2.01 -26.79
CA GLU A 20 -10.10 2.59 -26.72
C GLU A 20 -10.12 4.01 -26.14
N GLU A 21 -11.31 4.59 -25.96
CA GLU A 21 -11.51 5.98 -25.55
C GLU A 21 -12.19 6.16 -24.18
N THR A 22 -12.38 5.12 -23.36
CA THR A 22 -12.90 5.35 -22.00
C THR A 22 -11.88 6.16 -21.20
N PRO A 23 -12.25 7.32 -20.65
CA PRO A 23 -11.35 8.09 -19.80
C PRO A 23 -11.02 7.29 -18.53
N SER A 24 -9.81 7.50 -18.00
CA SER A 24 -9.32 6.84 -16.80
C SER A 24 -8.84 7.86 -15.76
N LEU A 25 -9.32 7.68 -14.53
CA LEU A 25 -8.78 8.26 -13.31
C LEU A 25 -7.64 7.41 -12.77
N LEU A 26 -6.47 8.01 -12.65
CA LEU A 26 -5.32 7.43 -11.95
C LEU A 26 -5.12 8.17 -10.63
N THR A 27 -5.33 7.49 -9.52
CA THR A 27 -5.00 8.01 -8.19
C THR A 27 -3.66 7.44 -7.73
N VAL A 28 -2.64 8.29 -7.61
CA VAL A 28 -1.31 7.91 -7.13
C VAL A 28 -1.18 8.24 -5.64
N ILE A 29 -0.82 7.24 -4.85
CA ILE A 29 -0.47 7.40 -3.44
C ILE A 29 1.05 7.33 -3.32
N LEU A 30 1.65 8.39 -2.79
CA LEU A 30 3.08 8.51 -2.57
C LEU A 30 3.38 8.40 -1.08
N ASP A 31 4.16 7.39 -0.69
CA ASP A 31 4.73 7.33 0.65
C ASP A 31 5.90 8.30 0.74
N THR A 32 5.74 9.40 1.49
CA THR A 32 6.76 10.45 1.64
C THR A 32 7.45 10.40 2.99
N ASN A 33 7.27 9.35 3.77
CA ASN A 33 7.83 9.25 5.12
C ASN A 33 9.38 9.35 5.08
N PRO A 34 10.00 10.39 5.66
CA PRO A 34 11.45 10.57 5.64
C PRO A 34 12.21 9.42 6.28
N SER A 35 11.60 8.69 7.21
CA SER A 35 12.25 7.56 7.87
C SER A 35 12.44 6.36 6.93
N VAL A 36 11.58 6.24 5.93
CA VAL A 36 11.65 5.14 4.96
C VAL A 36 12.69 5.46 3.88
N TRP A 37 12.79 6.73 3.49
CA TRP A 37 13.69 7.19 2.44
C TRP A 37 15.08 7.61 2.94
N GLY A 38 15.21 8.04 4.20
CA GLY A 38 16.40 8.72 4.72
C GLY A 38 17.40 7.85 5.46
N PHE A 39 17.03 6.65 5.92
CA PHE A 39 17.89 5.89 6.85
C PHE A 39 18.82 4.86 6.20
N GLU A 40 18.56 4.32 4.99
CA GLU A 40 19.24 3.04 4.66
C GLU A 40 19.75 2.81 3.23
N ASN A 41 19.46 3.61 2.19
CA ASN A 41 20.02 3.32 0.84
C ASN A 41 20.44 4.58 0.07
N GLU A 42 21.72 4.66 -0.29
CA GLU A 42 22.22 5.60 -1.31
C GLU A 42 21.54 5.40 -2.68
N GLU A 43 20.88 4.26 -2.89
CA GLU A 43 20.24 3.86 -4.15
C GLU A 43 18.72 4.07 -4.24
N SER A 44 18.05 4.52 -3.16
CA SER A 44 16.62 4.85 -3.19
C SER A 44 16.39 6.33 -2.89
N ASN A 45 16.48 7.14 -3.94
CA ASN A 45 16.28 8.58 -3.81
C ASN A 45 14.81 8.97 -4.06
N LEU A 46 14.15 9.53 -3.04
CA LEU A 46 12.79 10.04 -3.16
C LEU A 46 12.65 11.03 -4.32
N LEU A 47 13.65 11.89 -4.54
CA LEU A 47 13.63 12.87 -5.63
C LEU A 47 13.67 12.21 -7.01
N GLU A 48 14.44 11.13 -7.16
CA GLU A 48 14.50 10.37 -8.43
C GLU A 48 13.20 9.60 -8.68
N ALA A 49 12.62 9.03 -7.61
CA ALA A 49 11.32 8.40 -7.67
C ALA A 49 10.23 9.41 -8.09
N LEU A 50 10.21 10.60 -7.47
CA LEU A 50 9.27 11.68 -7.79
C LEU A 50 9.41 12.14 -9.24
N LYS A 51 10.63 12.32 -9.75
CA LYS A 51 10.86 12.66 -11.17
C LYS A 51 10.24 11.62 -12.10
N SER A 52 10.44 10.33 -11.81
CA SER A 52 9.88 9.24 -12.61
C SER A 52 8.35 9.19 -12.52
N VAL A 53 7.78 9.44 -11.34
CA VAL A 53 6.33 9.52 -11.14
C VAL A 53 5.71 10.69 -11.90
N ILE A 54 6.34 11.87 -11.91
CA ILE A 54 5.85 13.04 -12.66
C ILE A 54 5.81 12.72 -14.16
N VAL A 55 6.87 12.12 -14.70
CA VAL A 55 6.89 11.68 -16.11
C VAL A 55 5.78 10.66 -16.38
N PHE A 56 5.55 9.72 -15.45
CA PHE A 56 4.47 8.75 -15.55
C PHE A 56 3.07 9.39 -15.54
N LEU A 57 2.83 10.40 -14.69
CA LEU A 57 1.58 11.16 -14.66
C LEU A 57 1.34 11.90 -15.98
N ASN A 58 2.37 12.57 -16.50
CA ASN A 58 2.30 13.29 -17.77
C ASN A 58 2.01 12.35 -18.94
N ALA A 59 2.61 11.17 -18.95
CA ALA A 59 2.32 10.15 -19.95
C ALA A 59 0.91 9.55 -19.81
N HIS A 60 0.38 9.38 -18.58
CA HIS A 60 -1.02 8.98 -18.38
C HIS A 60 -2.00 10.04 -18.91
N LEU A 61 -1.73 11.32 -18.66
CA LEU A 61 -2.54 12.42 -19.20
C LEU A 61 -2.40 12.56 -20.72
N ALA A 62 -1.23 12.24 -21.29
CA ALA A 62 -1.02 12.24 -22.73
C ALA A 62 -1.78 11.10 -23.44
N PHE A 63 -2.08 10.00 -22.74
CA PHE A 63 -2.74 8.84 -23.33
C PHE A 63 -4.18 9.12 -23.78
N ASN A 64 -4.92 9.95 -23.04
CA ASN A 64 -6.27 10.38 -23.41
C ASN A 64 -6.55 11.76 -22.80
N SER A 65 -7.10 12.68 -23.60
CA SER A 65 -7.37 14.07 -23.20
C SER A 65 -8.39 14.22 -22.07
N ALA A 66 -9.23 13.21 -21.86
CA ALA A 66 -10.20 13.15 -20.77
C ALA A 66 -9.69 12.38 -19.53
N ASN A 67 -8.44 11.91 -19.54
CA ASN A 67 -7.84 11.28 -18.36
C ASN A 67 -7.70 12.26 -17.21
N GLN A 68 -7.91 11.75 -16.00
CA GLN A 68 -7.78 12.50 -14.77
C GLN A 68 -6.72 11.87 -13.89
N VAL A 69 -6.07 12.71 -13.10
CA VAL A 69 -5.08 12.28 -12.12
C VAL A 69 -5.43 12.84 -10.75
N ALA A 70 -5.13 12.09 -9.71
CA ALA A 70 -5.12 12.54 -8.33
C ALA A 70 -3.83 12.05 -7.67
N VAL A 71 -3.21 12.89 -6.86
CA VAL A 71 -1.94 12.57 -6.19
C VAL A 71 -2.09 12.86 -4.70
N ILE A 72 -1.86 11.85 -3.88
CA ILE A 72 -2.04 11.88 -2.43
C ILE A 72 -0.70 11.50 -1.78
N ALA A 73 -0.20 12.35 -0.89
CA ALA A 73 0.96 12.04 -0.06
C ALA A 73 0.52 11.40 1.25
N ALA A 74 1.10 10.25 1.58
CA ALA A 74 1.09 9.64 2.89
C ALA A 74 2.37 10.04 3.61
N TYR A 75 2.27 10.97 4.56
CA TYR A 75 3.41 11.48 5.30
C TYR A 75 3.33 11.04 6.77
N SER A 76 4.37 11.38 7.52
CA SER A 76 4.61 10.90 8.88
C SER A 76 3.46 11.14 9.87
N ASN A 77 2.73 12.24 9.69
CA ASN A 77 1.71 12.71 10.64
C ASN A 77 0.31 12.82 10.01
N GLY A 78 0.12 12.28 8.80
CA GLY A 78 -1.20 12.28 8.16
C GLY A 78 -1.16 12.08 6.65
N VAL A 79 -2.22 12.57 6.00
CA VAL A 79 -2.46 12.44 4.57
C VAL A 79 -2.73 13.81 4.00
N LYS A 80 -2.13 14.12 2.85
CA LYS A 80 -2.32 15.41 2.16
C LYS A 80 -2.56 15.19 0.68
N TYR A 81 -3.57 15.86 0.12
CA TYR A 81 -3.75 15.92 -1.33
C TYR A 81 -2.69 16.85 -1.91
N LEU A 82 -1.86 16.33 -2.81
CA LEU A 82 -0.93 17.13 -3.63
C LEU A 82 -1.67 17.66 -4.86
N PHE A 83 -2.56 16.84 -5.43
CA PHE A 83 -3.47 17.21 -6.49
C PHE A 83 -4.76 16.38 -6.38
N PRO A 84 -5.96 16.93 -6.61
CA PRO A 84 -6.28 18.32 -6.94
C PRO A 84 -6.06 19.28 -5.77
N ARG A 85 -5.78 20.56 -6.06
CA ARG A 85 -5.66 21.60 -5.03
C ARG A 85 -7.01 21.88 -4.37
N ASP A 86 -6.99 22.11 -3.07
CA ASP A 86 -8.15 22.61 -2.33
C ASP A 86 -8.49 24.03 -2.81
N LYS A 87 -9.67 24.20 -3.41
CA LYS A 87 -10.14 25.50 -3.94
C LYS A 87 -10.21 26.60 -2.87
N THR A 88 -10.30 26.24 -1.59
CA THR A 88 -10.43 27.17 -0.46
C THR A 88 -9.11 27.83 -0.05
N LYS A 89 -7.94 27.25 -0.36
CA LYS A 89 -6.63 27.82 -0.03
C LYS A 89 -6.10 28.83 -1.06
N VAL A 90 -6.72 28.88 -2.24
CA VAL A 90 -6.28 29.75 -3.34
C VAL A 90 -6.58 31.24 -3.06
N SER A 91 -7.53 31.54 -2.18
CA SER A 91 -7.95 32.92 -1.88
C SER A 91 -7.07 33.67 -0.86
N GLU A 92 -6.15 33.00 -0.15
CA GLU A 92 -5.40 33.63 0.96
C GLU A 92 -3.90 33.79 0.72
N THR A 93 -3.33 33.25 -0.36
CA THR A 93 -1.87 33.31 -0.59
C THR A 93 -1.47 34.34 -1.64
N SER A 94 -1.52 35.62 -1.26
CA SER A 94 -0.88 36.74 -1.97
C SER A 94 0.67 36.72 -1.91
N ASN A 95 1.27 35.60 -1.52
CA ASN A 95 2.73 35.34 -1.54
C ASN A 95 3.20 34.49 -2.75
N GLY A 96 2.37 34.33 -3.78
CA GLY A 96 2.68 33.49 -4.96
C GLY A 96 3.80 33.97 -5.89
N LYS A 97 4.60 34.98 -5.51
CA LYS A 97 5.76 35.46 -6.30
C LYS A 97 7.07 34.72 -5.97
N ASP A 98 7.28 34.29 -4.73
CA ASP A 98 8.55 33.65 -4.32
C ASP A 98 8.63 32.15 -4.61
N ILE A 99 7.48 31.48 -4.77
CA ILE A 99 7.43 30.06 -5.17
C ILE A 99 7.57 29.92 -6.69
N LYS A 100 7.01 30.86 -7.47
CA LYS A 100 7.14 30.86 -8.94
C LYS A 100 8.58 31.01 -9.43
N THR A 101 9.42 31.77 -8.72
CA THR A 101 10.85 31.94 -9.07
C THR A 101 11.68 30.69 -8.77
N LYS A 102 11.28 29.86 -7.77
CA LYS A 102 11.89 28.55 -7.49
C LYS A 102 11.40 27.43 -8.43
N LEU A 103 10.23 27.58 -9.04
CA LEU A 103 9.63 26.64 -10.00
C LEU A 103 10.03 26.86 -11.46
N ASN A 104 11.10 27.61 -11.75
CA ASN A 104 11.69 27.78 -13.09
C ASN A 104 12.14 26.46 -13.78
N ILE A 105 11.92 25.32 -13.14
CA ILE A 105 12.08 23.97 -13.69
C ILE A 105 11.04 23.68 -14.79
N ILE A 106 9.86 24.32 -14.73
CA ILE A 106 8.76 24.00 -15.64
C ILE A 106 8.72 24.98 -16.81
N ASP A 107 8.84 24.45 -18.03
CA ASP A 107 8.75 25.25 -19.25
C ASP A 107 7.34 25.82 -19.42
N SER A 108 7.27 27.14 -19.64
CA SER A 108 6.05 27.86 -20.01
C SER A 108 5.33 27.30 -21.23
N LYS A 109 6.05 26.63 -22.14
CA LYS A 109 5.53 26.04 -23.38
C LYS A 109 4.96 24.64 -23.21
N MET A 110 5.03 24.06 -22.02
CA MET A 110 4.49 22.73 -21.75
C MET A 110 2.95 22.72 -21.83
N TYR A 111 2.38 21.56 -22.19
CA TYR A 111 0.93 21.39 -22.22
C TYR A 111 0.30 21.80 -20.89
N THR A 112 -0.73 22.64 -20.97
CA THR A 112 -1.25 23.37 -19.80
C THR A 112 -1.74 22.45 -18.69
N GLN A 113 -2.30 21.28 -19.01
CA GLN A 113 -2.75 20.35 -17.98
C GLN A 113 -1.58 19.72 -17.24
N PHE A 114 -0.51 19.33 -17.95
CA PHE A 114 0.71 18.79 -17.33
C PHE A 114 1.32 19.83 -16.40
N ARG A 115 1.46 21.06 -16.90
CA ARG A 115 2.01 22.17 -16.12
C ARG A 115 1.22 22.43 -14.83
N LYS A 116 -0.11 22.41 -14.89
CA LYS A 116 -0.97 22.60 -13.70
C LYS A 116 -0.77 21.50 -12.65
N VAL A 117 -0.63 20.25 -13.09
CA VAL A 117 -0.40 19.11 -12.19
C VAL A 117 1.00 19.18 -11.59
N ASP A 118 2.02 19.39 -12.42
CA ASP A 118 3.42 19.43 -12.01
C ASP A 118 3.70 20.58 -11.03
N GLU A 119 3.20 21.79 -11.31
CA GLU A 119 3.30 22.94 -10.40
C GLU A 119 2.63 22.65 -9.06
N ALA A 120 1.43 22.05 -9.07
CA ALA A 120 0.69 21.74 -7.85
C ALA A 120 1.38 20.67 -6.99
N VAL A 121 1.82 19.58 -7.62
CA VAL A 121 2.49 18.48 -6.93
C VAL A 121 3.81 18.94 -6.31
N LEU A 122 4.64 19.68 -7.06
CA LEU A 122 5.93 20.15 -6.57
C LEU A 122 5.78 21.19 -5.44
N GLU A 123 4.86 22.13 -5.56
CA GLU A 123 4.60 23.13 -4.50
C GLU A 123 4.11 22.47 -3.22
N GLU A 124 3.13 21.56 -3.31
CA GLU A 124 2.57 20.92 -2.12
C GLU A 124 3.55 19.95 -1.44
N LEU A 125 4.42 19.31 -2.22
CA LEU A 125 5.54 18.49 -1.70
C LEU A 125 6.58 19.34 -1.00
N TYR A 126 6.97 20.48 -1.58
CA TYR A 126 7.92 21.39 -0.95
C TYR A 126 7.38 21.90 0.39
N ASN A 127 6.11 22.32 0.43
CA ASN A 127 5.42 22.71 1.67
C ASN A 127 5.37 21.57 2.70
N LEU A 128 5.22 20.33 2.24
CA LEU A 128 5.21 19.15 3.11
C LEU A 128 6.59 18.89 3.72
N PHE A 129 7.65 18.97 2.93
CA PHE A 129 9.01 18.80 3.43
C PHE A 129 9.43 19.91 4.39
N GLU A 130 9.06 21.17 4.12
CA GLU A 130 9.30 22.26 5.09
C GLU A 130 8.56 22.03 6.42
N MET A 131 7.33 21.49 6.36
CA MET A 131 6.56 21.15 7.55
C MET A 131 7.21 20.01 8.34
N GLU A 132 7.62 18.92 7.67
CA GLU A 132 8.29 17.80 8.32
C GLU A 132 9.65 18.19 8.91
N GLN A 133 10.40 19.07 8.24
CA GLN A 133 11.68 19.58 8.75
C GLN A 133 11.51 20.40 10.03
N LYS A 134 10.47 21.24 10.11
CA LYS A 134 10.13 22.00 11.32
C LYS A 134 9.77 21.06 12.48
N LEU A 135 8.90 20.08 12.22
CA LEU A 135 8.52 19.06 13.20
C LEU A 135 9.74 18.29 13.73
N TYR A 136 10.65 17.91 12.84
CA TYR A 136 11.89 17.23 13.23
C TYR A 136 12.79 18.09 14.13
N THR A 137 12.90 19.38 13.83
CA THR A 137 13.68 20.33 14.63
C THR A 137 13.07 20.54 16.02
N ASP A 138 11.74 20.67 16.08
CA ASP A 138 11.00 20.83 17.34
C ASP A 138 11.09 19.58 18.22
N MET A 139 11.08 18.38 17.61
CA MET A 139 11.29 17.12 18.32
C MET A 139 12.69 17.01 18.91
N LYS A 140 13.74 17.41 18.16
CA LYS A 140 15.13 17.38 18.63
C LYS A 140 15.39 18.34 19.80
N ASN A 141 14.65 19.45 19.86
CA ASN A 141 14.76 20.43 20.94
C ASN A 141 14.04 19.99 22.24
N ASN A 142 13.08 19.06 22.15
CA ASN A 142 12.27 18.57 23.28
C ASN A 142 12.75 17.24 23.90
N ASP A 143 13.95 16.77 23.54
CA ASP A 143 14.49 15.43 23.84
C ASP A 143 14.81 15.13 25.34
N ASN A 144 14.16 15.78 26.30
CA ASN A 144 14.38 15.53 27.73
C ASN A 144 13.24 14.82 28.49
N LYS A 145 12.09 14.47 27.91
CA LYS A 145 11.10 13.59 28.58
C LYS A 145 10.34 12.70 27.57
N ASP A 146 10.34 11.40 27.83
CA ASP A 146 9.55 10.32 27.19
C ASP A 146 10.10 9.66 25.91
N SER A 147 11.00 8.71 26.12
CA SER A 147 11.68 7.87 25.13
C SER A 147 10.85 6.71 24.53
N ASN A 148 9.50 6.72 24.61
CA ASN A 148 8.69 5.55 24.22
C ASN A 148 7.56 5.77 23.18
N THR A 149 7.45 6.93 22.54
CA THR A 149 6.43 7.20 21.49
C THR A 149 7.02 7.70 20.16
N LYS A 150 8.30 7.41 19.86
CA LYS A 150 8.95 7.75 18.58
C LYS A 150 8.69 6.72 17.47
N PHE A 151 7.43 6.34 17.24
CA PHE A 151 7.07 5.61 16.01
C PHE A 151 6.39 6.57 15.06
N VAL A 152 7.12 6.99 14.03
CA VAL A 152 6.51 7.63 12.85
C VAL A 152 5.56 6.60 12.23
N LYS A 153 4.25 6.81 12.40
CA LYS A 153 3.22 5.91 11.87
C LYS A 153 3.16 6.10 10.36
N SER A 154 3.12 5.02 9.59
CA SER A 154 2.77 5.15 8.17
C SER A 154 1.28 5.45 8.06
N SER A 155 0.97 6.53 7.34
CA SER A 155 -0.41 6.98 7.09
C SER A 155 -1.01 6.33 5.85
N LEU A 156 -0.43 5.24 5.34
CA LEU A 156 -0.83 4.58 4.10
C LEU A 156 -2.32 4.15 4.12
N ALA A 157 -2.79 3.63 5.24
CA ALA A 157 -4.20 3.27 5.43
C ALA A 157 -5.15 4.47 5.26
N GLY A 158 -4.77 5.63 5.79
CA GLY A 158 -5.52 6.87 5.65
C GLY A 158 -5.52 7.36 4.20
N ALA A 159 -4.37 7.25 3.52
CA ALA A 159 -4.24 7.64 2.12
C ALA A 159 -5.10 6.74 1.21
N LEU A 160 -5.11 5.44 1.48
CA LEU A 160 -5.98 4.49 0.77
C LEU A 160 -7.46 4.81 0.99
N SER A 161 -7.87 5.03 2.23
CA SER A 161 -9.26 5.41 2.54
C SER A 161 -9.68 6.70 1.84
N SER A 162 -8.79 7.70 1.83
CA SER A 162 -9.01 8.98 1.14
C SER A 162 -9.08 8.80 -0.37
N SER A 163 -8.20 7.97 -0.95
CA SER A 163 -8.21 7.66 -2.38
C SER A 163 -9.50 6.98 -2.83
N LEU A 164 -10.00 6.00 -2.06
CA LEU A 164 -11.20 5.24 -2.40
C LEU A 164 -12.45 6.10 -2.26
N THR A 165 -12.52 6.97 -1.26
CA THR A 165 -13.63 7.92 -1.11
C THR A 165 -13.62 8.97 -2.21
N TYR A 166 -12.44 9.47 -2.62
CA TYR A 166 -12.29 10.36 -3.77
C TYR A 166 -12.73 9.68 -5.07
N VAL A 167 -12.23 8.47 -5.33
CA VAL A 167 -12.61 7.67 -6.51
C VAL A 167 -14.12 7.46 -6.54
N ASN A 168 -14.74 7.05 -5.42
CA ASN A 168 -16.18 6.84 -5.34
C ASN A 168 -16.98 8.13 -5.61
N ARG A 169 -16.48 9.30 -5.17
CA ARG A 169 -17.11 10.59 -5.49
C ARG A 169 -17.05 10.87 -7.00
N ILE A 170 -15.87 10.76 -7.61
CA ILE A 170 -15.70 11.06 -9.04
C ILE A 170 -16.45 10.05 -9.92
N LEU A 171 -16.49 8.76 -9.55
CA LEU A 171 -17.26 7.75 -10.28
C LEU A 171 -18.77 8.02 -10.25
N LYS A 172 -19.28 8.65 -9.18
CA LYS A 172 -20.68 9.08 -9.11
C LYS A 172 -20.96 10.32 -9.97
N GLU A 173 -19.99 11.22 -10.08
CA GLU A 173 -20.07 12.39 -10.95
C GLU A 173 -19.94 12.01 -12.44
N ASN A 174 -19.06 11.04 -12.75
CA ASN A 174 -18.75 10.57 -14.10
C ASN A 174 -18.89 9.05 -14.19
N LEU A 175 -20.06 8.58 -14.64
CA LEU A 175 -20.40 7.14 -14.69
C LEU A 175 -19.54 6.32 -15.67
N ASN A 176 -18.91 6.95 -16.66
CA ASN A 176 -18.13 6.27 -17.71
C ASN A 176 -16.62 6.32 -17.48
N LEU A 177 -16.17 6.68 -16.27
CA LEU A 177 -14.76 6.79 -15.93
C LEU A 177 -14.23 5.46 -15.37
N LYS A 178 -13.11 4.97 -15.90
CA LYS A 178 -12.36 3.87 -15.26
C LYS A 178 -11.52 4.43 -14.12
N SER A 179 -11.38 3.70 -13.02
CA SER A 179 -10.53 4.13 -11.89
C SER A 179 -9.48 3.09 -11.56
N ARG A 180 -8.24 3.54 -11.32
CA ARG A 180 -7.14 2.72 -10.83
C ARG A 180 -6.36 3.47 -9.75
N ILE A 181 -5.84 2.73 -8.77
CA ILE A 181 -5.00 3.28 -7.70
C ILE A 181 -3.60 2.72 -7.88
N LEU A 182 -2.59 3.58 -7.87
CA LEU A 182 -1.18 3.22 -7.86
C LEU A 182 -0.58 3.62 -6.51
N ILE A 183 -0.02 2.66 -5.79
CA ILE A 183 0.72 2.90 -4.55
C ILE A 183 2.21 2.86 -4.86
N VAL A 184 2.91 3.95 -4.60
CA VAL A 184 4.38 3.99 -4.58
C VAL A 184 4.80 4.01 -3.13
N SER A 185 5.26 2.88 -2.65
CA SER A 185 5.74 2.70 -1.28
C SER A 185 7.23 2.39 -1.32
N SER A 186 8.00 2.98 -0.43
CA SER A 186 9.38 2.60 -0.20
C SER A 186 9.44 1.62 0.97
N GLY A 187 10.43 0.73 0.95
CA GLY A 187 10.63 -0.25 2.00
C GLY A 187 11.78 0.07 2.94
N SER A 188 11.57 -0.13 4.24
CA SER A 188 12.62 -0.05 5.28
C SER A 188 12.84 -1.42 5.93
N LYS A 189 14.07 -1.75 6.33
CA LYS A 189 14.36 -3.08 6.91
C LYS A 189 13.64 -3.33 8.25
N ASN A 190 13.18 -2.26 8.92
CA ASN A 190 12.45 -2.32 10.19
C ASN A 190 10.92 -2.51 10.06
N GLU A 191 10.41 -2.81 8.87
CA GLU A 191 8.99 -2.98 8.52
C GLU A 191 8.17 -3.88 9.48
N ARG A 192 8.75 -4.92 10.08
CA ARG A 192 7.99 -6.01 10.73
C ARG A 192 7.11 -5.61 11.92
N GLN A 193 7.38 -4.48 12.58
CA GLN A 193 6.61 -4.05 13.76
C GLN A 193 5.51 -3.03 13.44
N SER A 194 5.68 -2.23 12.38
CA SER A 194 4.70 -1.20 11.98
C SER A 194 3.51 -1.77 11.20
N GLU A 195 3.65 -2.99 10.67
CA GLU A 195 2.64 -3.68 9.84
C GLU A 195 1.41 -4.13 10.62
N VAL A 196 1.54 -4.51 11.90
CA VAL A 196 0.43 -5.11 12.66
C VAL A 196 -0.70 -4.11 12.91
N PHE A 197 -0.38 -2.86 13.26
CA PHE A 197 -1.40 -1.84 13.54
C PHE A 197 -2.09 -1.31 12.28
N GLN A 198 -1.44 -1.39 11.12
CA GLN A 198 -1.98 -0.89 9.86
C GLN A 198 -2.70 -1.97 9.04
N TYR A 199 -2.49 -3.24 9.36
CA TYR A 199 -3.07 -4.37 8.65
C TYR A 199 -4.61 -4.27 8.54
N ILE A 200 -5.32 -4.10 9.67
CA ILE A 200 -6.79 -4.11 9.67
C ILE A 200 -7.35 -2.97 8.80
N PRO A 201 -6.92 -1.70 8.97
CA PRO A 201 -7.35 -0.62 8.10
C PRO A 201 -7.05 -0.86 6.61
N ILE A 202 -5.85 -1.35 6.28
CA ILE A 202 -5.45 -1.63 4.88
C ILE A 202 -6.33 -2.73 4.29
N MET A 203 -6.58 -3.82 5.02
CA MET A 203 -7.45 -4.91 4.55
C MET A 203 -8.89 -4.44 4.32
N ASN A 204 -9.43 -3.60 5.20
CA ASN A 204 -10.75 -3.01 4.99
C ASN A 204 -10.79 -2.15 3.70
N CYS A 205 -9.71 -1.42 3.41
CA CYS A 205 -9.58 -0.67 2.15
C CYS A 205 -9.51 -1.61 0.95
N ILE A 206 -8.77 -2.71 1.02
CA ILE A 206 -8.64 -3.71 -0.05
C ILE A 206 -10.00 -4.34 -0.37
N PHE A 207 -10.76 -4.76 0.64
CA PHE A 207 -12.10 -5.31 0.42
C PHE A 207 -13.05 -4.27 -0.18
N THR A 208 -12.94 -3.01 0.24
CA THR A 208 -13.71 -1.91 -0.34
C THR A 208 -13.32 -1.67 -1.81
N ALA A 209 -12.03 -1.67 -2.13
CA ALA A 209 -11.52 -1.51 -3.48
C ALA A 209 -11.98 -2.65 -4.41
N SER A 210 -11.93 -3.89 -3.93
CA SER A 210 -12.43 -5.07 -4.66
C SER A 210 -13.93 -4.95 -4.95
N LYS A 211 -14.72 -4.48 -3.97
CA LYS A 211 -16.17 -4.21 -4.15
C LYS A 211 -16.43 -3.08 -5.15
N LEU A 212 -15.61 -2.03 -5.14
CA LEU A 212 -15.68 -0.93 -6.11
C LEU A 212 -15.11 -1.31 -7.49
N LYS A 213 -14.54 -2.52 -7.64
CA LYS A 213 -13.84 -2.97 -8.85
C LYS A 213 -12.73 -2.00 -9.29
N CYS A 214 -12.05 -1.40 -8.31
CA CYS A 214 -10.92 -0.51 -8.53
C CYS A 214 -9.61 -1.30 -8.32
N PRO A 215 -8.81 -1.55 -9.37
CA PRO A 215 -7.53 -2.24 -9.24
C PRO A 215 -6.54 -1.40 -8.42
N ILE A 216 -5.82 -2.06 -7.50
CA ILE A 216 -4.72 -1.47 -6.75
C ILE A 216 -3.41 -2.02 -7.30
N ASP A 217 -2.62 -1.17 -7.92
CA ASP A 217 -1.27 -1.48 -8.35
C ASP A 217 -0.28 -0.98 -7.31
N VAL A 218 0.78 -1.75 -7.09
CA VAL A 218 1.78 -1.44 -6.07
C VAL A 218 3.17 -1.49 -6.69
N VAL A 219 3.93 -0.43 -6.46
CA VAL A 219 5.36 -0.35 -6.70
C VAL A 219 6.05 -0.23 -5.36
N LYS A 220 6.73 -1.29 -4.94
CA LYS A 220 7.57 -1.29 -3.74
C LYS A 220 9.01 -1.03 -4.15
N ILE A 221 9.56 0.10 -3.70
CA ILE A 221 10.93 0.54 -3.98
C ILE A 221 11.82 0.19 -2.78
N GLY A 222 12.89 -0.58 -3.01
CA GLY A 222 13.84 -1.00 -1.99
C GLY A 222 13.26 -1.93 -0.92
N GLY A 223 14.07 -2.20 0.10
CA GLY A 223 13.69 -3.03 1.24
C GLY A 223 13.49 -4.51 0.91
N ASN A 224 12.70 -5.21 1.72
CA ASN A 224 12.38 -6.62 1.49
C ASN A 224 11.39 -6.77 0.32
N PRO A 225 11.61 -7.69 -0.64
CA PRO A 225 10.67 -7.95 -1.74
C PRO A 225 9.26 -8.34 -1.30
N GLN A 226 9.08 -8.86 -0.07
CA GLN A 226 7.81 -9.40 0.37
C GLN A 226 7.09 -8.46 1.34
N ALA A 227 6.19 -7.63 0.81
CA ALA A 227 5.14 -6.97 1.60
C ALA A 227 3.84 -7.76 1.45
N THR A 228 3.56 -8.68 2.38
CA THR A 228 2.46 -9.67 2.27
C THR A 228 1.10 -9.02 2.06
N PHE A 229 0.79 -7.96 2.80
CA PHE A 229 -0.48 -7.21 2.71
C PHE A 229 -0.62 -6.46 1.38
N LEU A 230 0.46 -5.88 0.84
CA LEU A 230 0.42 -5.23 -0.46
C LEU A 230 0.32 -6.24 -1.61
N GLN A 231 0.93 -7.41 -1.47
CA GLN A 231 0.76 -8.52 -2.41
C GLN A 231 -0.69 -9.02 -2.39
N GLN A 232 -1.26 -9.25 -1.20
CA GLN A 232 -2.68 -9.58 -1.03
C GLN A 232 -3.60 -8.50 -1.64
N ALA A 233 -3.25 -7.21 -1.52
CA ALA A 233 -4.00 -6.11 -2.13
C ALA A 233 -4.07 -6.25 -3.65
N THR A 234 -2.92 -6.49 -4.29
CA THR A 234 -2.83 -6.64 -5.74
C THR A 234 -3.56 -7.89 -6.22
N ASP A 235 -3.48 -9.01 -5.49
CA ASP A 235 -4.19 -10.23 -5.86
C ASP A 235 -5.72 -10.05 -5.73
N ALA A 236 -6.20 -9.54 -4.59
CA ALA A 236 -7.63 -9.35 -4.32
C ALA A 236 -8.32 -8.34 -5.25
N THR A 237 -7.55 -7.43 -5.88
CA THR A 237 -8.07 -6.38 -6.77
C THR A 237 -7.71 -6.60 -8.25
N ASN A 238 -7.04 -7.70 -8.60
CA ASN A 238 -6.46 -7.92 -9.94
C ASN A 238 -5.47 -6.82 -10.38
N GLY A 239 -4.74 -6.28 -9.42
CA GLY A 239 -3.62 -5.36 -9.53
C GLY A 239 -2.34 -5.99 -10.07
N VAL A 240 -1.30 -5.16 -10.18
CA VAL A 240 0.08 -5.57 -10.45
C VAL A 240 0.96 -5.22 -9.25
N TYR A 241 1.72 -6.19 -8.76
CA TYR A 241 2.75 -5.97 -7.75
C TYR A 241 4.13 -5.93 -8.40
N LEU A 242 4.86 -4.84 -8.20
CA LEU A 242 6.21 -4.70 -8.70
C LEU A 242 7.15 -4.34 -7.57
N HIS A 243 8.13 -5.19 -7.31
CA HIS A 243 9.25 -4.87 -6.45
C HIS A 243 10.43 -4.38 -7.29
N VAL A 244 10.97 -3.22 -6.92
CA VAL A 244 12.11 -2.58 -7.58
C VAL A 244 13.17 -2.33 -6.52
N GLU A 245 14.36 -2.91 -6.68
CA GLU A 245 15.43 -2.81 -5.68
C GLU A 245 16.04 -1.39 -5.60
N SER A 246 16.18 -0.71 -6.74
CA SER A 246 16.81 0.61 -6.85
C SER A 246 15.93 1.63 -7.58
N THR A 247 16.10 2.93 -7.33
CA THR A 247 15.39 3.99 -8.10
C THR A 247 15.93 4.18 -9.52
N LYS A 248 17.10 3.62 -9.83
CA LYS A 248 17.73 3.68 -11.16
C LYS A 248 16.83 2.98 -12.18
N GLY A 249 16.44 3.70 -13.23
CA GLY A 249 15.58 3.16 -14.28
C GLY A 249 14.13 2.92 -13.87
N LEU A 250 13.64 3.55 -12.78
CA LEU A 250 12.25 3.39 -12.31
C LEU A 250 11.21 3.68 -13.41
N ILE A 251 11.48 4.64 -14.29
CA ILE A 251 10.59 4.95 -15.41
C ILE A 251 10.41 3.76 -16.36
N GLN A 252 11.43 2.92 -16.57
CA GLN A 252 11.32 1.71 -17.40
C GLN A 252 10.33 0.73 -16.75
N TYR A 253 10.45 0.51 -15.45
CA TYR A 253 9.55 -0.34 -14.68
C TYR A 253 8.10 0.17 -14.70
N LEU A 254 7.90 1.47 -14.49
CA LEU A 254 6.58 2.11 -14.60
C LEU A 254 6.03 1.98 -16.02
N SER A 255 6.87 2.19 -17.03
CA SER A 255 6.56 2.07 -18.47
C SER A 255 6.05 0.68 -18.85
N THR A 256 6.75 -0.36 -18.40
CA THR A 256 6.43 -1.73 -18.77
C THR A 256 5.24 -2.31 -18.01
N ALA A 257 5.12 -2.05 -16.70
CA ALA A 257 4.12 -2.73 -15.87
C ALA A 257 2.89 -1.87 -15.56
N MET A 258 3.08 -0.57 -15.33
CA MET A 258 2.05 0.31 -14.74
C MET A 258 1.26 1.13 -15.77
N PHE A 259 1.70 1.21 -17.03
CA PHE A 259 0.85 1.76 -18.10
C PHE A 259 -0.21 0.81 -18.60
N ILE A 260 -0.11 -0.48 -18.27
CA ILE A 260 -1.05 -1.49 -18.76
C ILE A 260 -2.44 -1.16 -18.21
N ASP A 261 -3.36 -0.81 -19.13
CA ASP A 261 -4.77 -0.62 -18.79
C ASP A 261 -5.33 -1.90 -18.16
N PRO A 262 -6.14 -1.80 -17.10
CA PRO A 262 -6.73 -2.97 -16.45
C PRO A 262 -7.43 -3.96 -17.39
N THR A 263 -8.00 -3.48 -18.51
CA THR A 263 -8.66 -4.37 -19.49
C THR A 263 -7.67 -5.25 -20.27
N LEU A 264 -6.45 -4.77 -20.50
CA LEU A 264 -5.41 -5.49 -21.26
C LEU A 264 -4.64 -6.51 -20.42
N ARG A 265 -4.80 -6.49 -19.09
CA ARG A 265 -4.11 -7.39 -18.14
C ARG A 265 -4.42 -8.88 -18.31
N ARG A 266 -5.47 -9.22 -19.04
CA ARG A 266 -5.83 -10.62 -19.36
C ARG A 266 -5.03 -11.17 -20.54
N ILE A 267 -4.51 -10.29 -21.38
CA ILE A 267 -3.81 -10.63 -22.62
C ILE A 267 -2.29 -10.56 -22.41
N ILE A 268 -1.84 -9.69 -21.51
CA ILE A 268 -0.43 -9.46 -21.22
C ILE A 268 0.01 -10.30 -20.01
N VAL A 269 1.19 -10.92 -20.12
CA VAL A 269 1.85 -11.57 -18.99
C VAL A 269 2.29 -10.51 -17.98
N LYS A 270 1.67 -10.53 -16.80
CA LYS A 270 1.98 -9.60 -15.71
C LYS A 270 3.29 -10.01 -15.02
N PRO A 271 4.11 -9.05 -14.55
CA PRO A 271 5.28 -9.33 -13.72
C PRO A 271 4.86 -9.69 -12.27
N ASN A 272 3.89 -10.58 -12.10
CA ASN A 272 3.45 -10.99 -10.76
C ASN A 272 4.48 -11.95 -10.15
N GLN A 273 5.01 -11.58 -8.98
CA GLN A 273 5.86 -12.45 -8.19
C GLN A 273 5.02 -13.41 -7.34
N GLY A 274 5.34 -14.70 -7.43
CA GLY A 274 5.28 -15.67 -6.34
C GLY A 274 3.92 -16.01 -5.70
N ILE A 275 3.97 -17.04 -4.86
CA ILE A 275 2.84 -17.51 -4.04
C ILE A 275 2.54 -16.44 -2.99
N VAL A 276 1.33 -15.88 -3.02
CA VAL A 276 0.85 -14.94 -1.99
C VAL A 276 0.53 -15.72 -0.71
N ASP A 277 1.07 -15.24 0.42
CA ASP A 277 0.79 -15.82 1.73
C ASP A 277 -0.50 -15.22 2.32
N PHE A 278 -1.56 -16.03 2.40
CA PHE A 278 -2.87 -15.64 2.98
C PHE A 278 -3.01 -16.01 4.45
N ARG A 279 -1.95 -16.49 5.10
CA ARG A 279 -2.02 -16.90 6.51
C ARG A 279 -2.29 -15.69 7.41
N THR A 280 -3.18 -15.89 8.39
CA THR A 280 -3.54 -14.85 9.35
C THR A 280 -2.44 -14.65 10.38
N SER A 281 -2.29 -13.41 10.86
CA SER A 281 -1.44 -13.08 12.00
C SER A 281 -2.18 -13.25 13.32
N CYS A 282 -1.46 -13.71 14.34
CA CYS A 282 -1.96 -13.79 15.70
C CYS A 282 -2.06 -12.39 16.32
N PHE A 283 -3.19 -12.08 16.95
CA PHE A 283 -3.41 -10.80 17.63
C PHE A 283 -2.42 -10.54 18.78
N LEU A 284 -2.06 -11.57 19.54
CA LEU A 284 -1.15 -11.44 20.69
C LEU A 284 0.32 -11.32 20.31
N THR A 285 0.76 -12.14 19.34
CA THR A 285 2.19 -12.25 19.01
C THR A 285 2.57 -11.46 17.77
N GLY A 286 1.60 -11.00 16.97
CA GLY A 286 1.82 -10.37 15.67
C GLY A 286 2.40 -11.31 14.61
N LYS A 287 2.62 -12.59 14.94
CA LYS A 287 3.25 -13.56 14.04
C LYS A 287 2.21 -14.27 13.18
N VAL A 288 2.58 -14.53 11.93
CA VAL A 288 1.79 -15.35 11.01
C VAL A 288 1.68 -16.78 11.54
N VAL A 289 0.47 -17.33 11.58
CA VAL A 289 0.20 -18.68 12.07
C VAL A 289 -0.41 -19.55 10.97
N ALA A 290 0.03 -20.81 10.89
CA ALA A 290 -0.59 -21.80 10.00
C ALA A 290 -1.85 -22.42 10.63
N ILE A 291 -1.84 -22.62 11.96
CA ILE A 291 -2.98 -23.10 12.74
C ILE A 291 -3.12 -22.14 13.93
N GLY A 292 -4.34 -21.64 14.13
CA GLY A 292 -4.67 -20.73 15.21
C GLY A 292 -6.05 -21.04 15.79
N PHE A 293 -6.31 -20.50 16.98
CA PHE A 293 -7.61 -20.54 17.63
C PHE A 293 -8.36 -19.25 17.33
N VAL A 294 -9.67 -19.34 17.15
CA VAL A 294 -10.53 -18.18 16.87
C VAL A 294 -11.46 -17.98 18.06
N CYS A 295 -11.58 -16.73 18.53
CA CYS A 295 -12.60 -16.38 19.52
C CYS A 295 -13.99 -16.41 18.88
N SER A 296 -14.97 -17.07 19.51
CA SER A 296 -16.35 -17.16 19.01
C SER A 296 -17.09 -15.81 18.98
N VAL A 297 -16.66 -14.84 19.79
CA VAL A 297 -17.33 -13.53 19.91
C VAL A 297 -16.69 -12.48 19.00
N CYS A 298 -15.40 -12.23 19.17
CA CYS A 298 -14.70 -11.16 18.43
C CYS A 298 -13.98 -11.64 17.16
N LEU A 299 -13.98 -12.95 16.87
CA LEU A 299 -13.28 -13.56 15.73
C LEU A 299 -11.76 -13.29 15.68
N CYS A 300 -11.15 -12.81 16.77
CA CYS A 300 -9.71 -12.62 16.85
C CYS A 300 -8.97 -13.96 16.78
N VAL A 301 -7.88 -13.99 16.01
CA VAL A 301 -7.01 -15.16 15.84
C VAL A 301 -5.90 -15.16 16.87
N LEU A 302 -5.73 -16.29 17.56
CA LEU A 302 -4.76 -16.50 18.63
C LEU A 302 -3.85 -17.68 18.28
N SER A 303 -2.54 -17.52 18.49
CA SER A 303 -1.54 -18.59 18.32
C SER A 303 -1.46 -19.51 19.54
N VAL A 304 -1.80 -18.99 20.73
CA VAL A 304 -1.67 -19.67 22.01
C VAL A 304 -2.94 -19.39 22.83
N ILE A 305 -3.40 -20.40 23.58
CA ILE A 305 -4.50 -20.25 24.51
C ILE A 305 -4.03 -19.38 25.70
N PRO A 306 -4.67 -18.23 25.97
CA PRO A 306 -4.31 -17.36 27.08
C PRO A 306 -4.42 -18.09 28.43
N SER A 307 -3.50 -17.81 29.37
CA SER A 307 -3.47 -18.45 30.69
C SER A 307 -4.68 -18.11 31.57
N GLY A 308 -5.30 -16.94 31.36
CA GLY A 308 -6.46 -16.48 32.14
C GLY A 308 -7.82 -17.01 31.68
N ASN A 309 -7.89 -17.97 30.74
CA ASN A 309 -9.14 -18.47 30.12
C ASN A 309 -10.06 -17.36 29.55
N ARG A 310 -9.52 -16.16 29.29
CA ARG A 310 -10.25 -15.03 28.72
C ARG A 310 -9.60 -14.55 27.44
N CYS A 311 -10.43 -14.00 26.55
CA CYS A 311 -9.96 -13.40 25.32
C CYS A 311 -9.20 -12.09 25.61
N PRO A 312 -7.98 -11.90 25.11
CA PRO A 312 -7.23 -10.66 25.32
C PRO A 312 -7.84 -9.45 24.58
N ALA A 313 -8.74 -9.66 23.61
CA ALA A 313 -9.34 -8.60 22.81
C ALA A 313 -10.71 -8.14 23.34
N CYS A 314 -11.56 -9.07 23.80
CA CYS A 314 -12.92 -8.76 24.25
C CYS A 314 -13.23 -9.16 25.70
N ASP A 315 -12.24 -9.68 26.44
CA ASP A 315 -12.36 -10.21 27.81
C ASP A 315 -13.46 -11.27 28.03
N CYS A 316 -13.94 -11.88 26.94
CA CYS A 316 -14.92 -12.96 27.02
C CYS A 316 -14.28 -14.22 27.60
N GLU A 317 -14.97 -14.87 28.55
CA GLU A 317 -14.57 -16.13 29.15
C GLU A 317 -14.78 -17.30 28.18
N PHE A 318 -13.75 -18.12 28.03
CA PHE A 318 -13.80 -19.30 27.17
C PHE A 318 -14.37 -20.50 27.92
N ASP A 319 -15.17 -21.32 27.21
CA ASP A 319 -15.69 -22.58 27.78
C ASP A 319 -14.53 -23.53 28.13
N GLU A 320 -14.43 -23.89 29.41
CA GLU A 320 -13.43 -24.81 29.93
C GLU A 320 -13.43 -26.16 29.23
N LYS A 321 -14.61 -26.66 28.81
CA LYS A 321 -14.71 -27.97 28.13
C LYS A 321 -13.97 -27.94 26.81
N ILE A 322 -14.08 -26.83 26.08
CA ILE A 322 -13.41 -26.64 24.80
C ILE A 322 -11.92 -26.45 25.02
N ILE A 323 -11.50 -25.64 26.00
CA ILE A 323 -10.07 -25.48 26.34
C ILE A 323 -9.42 -26.81 26.72
N LYS A 324 -10.10 -27.62 27.54
CA LYS A 324 -9.62 -28.96 27.94
C LYS A 324 -9.46 -29.88 26.72
N LYS A 325 -10.35 -29.77 25.71
CA LYS A 325 -10.21 -30.48 24.43
C LYS A 325 -9.04 -29.95 23.60
N MET A 326 -8.87 -28.63 23.50
CA MET A 326 -7.79 -28.02 22.70
C MET A 326 -6.40 -28.22 23.31
N LYS A 327 -6.28 -28.30 24.65
CA LYS A 327 -5.02 -28.63 25.35
C LYS A 327 -4.60 -30.08 25.15
N ARG A 328 -5.52 -30.99 24.79
CA ARG A 328 -5.18 -32.36 24.43
C ARG A 328 -4.52 -32.31 23.05
N LYS A 329 -3.24 -32.68 22.98
CA LYS A 329 -2.56 -32.88 21.69
C LYS A 329 -3.41 -33.83 20.84
N PRO A 330 -3.48 -33.64 19.50
CA PRO A 330 -4.12 -34.62 18.65
C PRO A 330 -3.49 -35.98 18.96
N ILE A 331 -4.33 -36.96 19.29
CA ILE A 331 -3.92 -38.36 19.39
C ILE A 331 -3.61 -38.75 17.95
N GLY A 332 -2.35 -38.56 17.55
CA GLY A 332 -1.85 -39.12 16.32
C GLY A 332 -2.13 -40.62 16.38
N LYS A 333 -2.90 -41.13 15.43
CA LYS A 333 -3.01 -42.58 15.23
C LYS A 333 -1.58 -43.11 15.19
N ASN A 334 -1.23 -43.95 16.15
CA ASN A 334 -0.02 -44.76 16.14
C ASN A 334 0.00 -45.58 14.84
N GLY A 335 0.64 -45.03 13.81
CA GLY A 335 1.33 -45.79 12.79
C GLY A 335 2.80 -45.72 13.14
N ASN A 336 3.40 -46.86 13.47
CA ASN A 336 4.81 -47.02 13.84
C ASN A 336 5.76 -46.16 12.99
N GLY A 337 6.63 -45.41 13.67
CA GLY A 337 7.73 -44.67 13.05
C GLY A 337 8.11 -43.45 13.87
N GLY A 338 8.86 -43.65 14.95
CA GLY A 338 9.39 -42.55 15.74
C GLY A 338 10.29 -41.66 14.90
N VAL A 339 9.95 -40.37 14.82
CA VAL A 339 10.91 -39.33 14.45
C VAL A 339 10.85 -38.22 15.49
N SER A 340 11.96 -38.12 16.19
CA SER A 340 12.30 -37.20 17.27
C SER A 340 12.38 -35.76 16.76
N THR A 341 11.47 -34.89 17.18
CA THR A 341 11.68 -33.43 17.12
C THR A 341 12.49 -33.01 18.34
N ASN A 342 13.82 -33.06 18.22
CA ASN A 342 14.76 -32.30 19.04
C ASN A 342 16.02 -32.06 18.21
N ARG A 343 16.04 -30.97 17.41
CA ARG A 343 17.27 -30.38 16.84
C ARG A 343 17.01 -29.01 16.21
N ILE A 344 16.81 -27.99 17.03
CA ILE A 344 17.20 -26.61 16.70
C ILE A 344 17.76 -25.99 17.98
N ASN A 345 19.06 -26.20 18.21
CA ASN A 345 19.95 -25.29 18.97
C ASN A 345 21.34 -25.93 19.07
N LYS A 346 22.20 -25.60 18.11
CA LYS A 346 23.67 -25.41 18.21
C LYS A 346 24.31 -25.60 16.84
N GLN A 347 24.54 -24.49 16.14
CA GLN A 347 25.72 -24.27 15.29
C GLN A 347 25.69 -22.83 14.76
N ALA A 348 26.34 -21.93 15.50
CA ALA A 348 26.86 -20.64 15.01
C ALA A 348 27.83 -20.11 16.08
N LYS A 349 29.00 -20.74 16.18
CA LYS A 349 30.23 -20.20 16.77
C LYS A 349 31.41 -20.95 16.16
N LYS A 350 31.82 -20.51 14.98
CA LYS A 350 33.20 -20.23 14.59
C LYS A 350 33.19 -19.64 13.19
#